data_AF-W4MDE8-F1
#
_entry.id   AF-W4MDE8-F1
#
_cell.length_a   1.000
_cell.length_b   1.000
_cell.length_c   1.000
_cell.angle_alpha   90.00
_cell.angle_beta   90.00
_cell.angle_gamma   90.00
#
_symmetry.space_group_name_H-M   'P 1'
#
loop_
_entity.id
_entity.type
_entity.pdbx_description
1 polymer ?
#
loop_
_entity_poly.entity_id
_entity_poly.type
_entity_poly.pdbx_seq_one_letter_code
_entity_poly.pdbx_strand_id
1 'polypeptide(L)' 'MIDELGLKGTRIGGAMISPVHANFLVNVDGAKATDVEALMQLIRTRVYEAYGIELEPEVRIVGEEG' A
#
# COMPACT_ATOMS: atom_id res chain seq x y z
N MET A 1 -14.21 0.45 -1.60
CA MET A 1 -13.31 -0.28 -2.52
C MET A 1 -12.09 -0.86 -1.81
N ILE A 2 -11.09 -0.09 -1.34
CA ILE A 2 -9.95 -0.67 -0.57
C ILE A 2 -10.30 -0.88 0.92
N ASP A 3 -11.12 0.01 1.48
CA ASP A 3 -11.62 -0.08 2.87
C ASP A 3 -12.32 -1.42 3.19
N GLU A 4 -13.03 -1.94 2.20
CA GLU A 4 -13.84 -3.16 2.28
C GLU A 4 -12.99 -4.43 2.22
N LEU A 5 -11.73 -4.33 1.82
CA LEU A 5 -10.80 -5.47 1.75
C LEU A 5 -10.14 -5.80 3.09
N GLY A 6 -10.46 -5.04 4.15
CA GLY A 6 -9.89 -5.25 5.48
C GLY A 6 -8.37 -5.05 5.52
N LEU A 7 -7.80 -4.30 4.57
CA LEU A 7 -6.35 -4.10 4.47
C LEU A 7 -5.83 -3.03 5.43
N LYS A 8 -6.70 -2.25 6.05
CA LYS A 8 -6.37 -1.27 7.07
C LYS A 8 -5.56 -1.89 8.21
N GLY A 9 -4.45 -1.26 8.58
CA GLY A 9 -3.56 -1.77 9.62
C GLY A 9 -2.63 -2.90 9.16
N THR A 10 -2.72 -3.35 7.91
CA THR A 10 -1.75 -4.32 7.38
C THR A 10 -0.37 -3.69 7.34
N ARG A 11 0.61 -4.39 7.89
CA ARG A 11 2.00 -3.94 8.01
C ARG A 11 2.93 -4.89 7.29
N ILE A 12 3.88 -4.33 6.53
CA ILE A 12 5.02 -5.06 5.98
C ILE A 12 6.28 -4.25 6.33
N GLY A 13 7.23 -4.89 7.03
CA GLY A 13 8.44 -4.22 7.49
C GLY A 13 8.13 -2.98 8.33
N GLY A 14 8.66 -1.82 7.91
CA GLY A 14 8.40 -0.53 8.56
C GLY A 14 7.19 0.22 8.01
N ALA A 15 6.53 -0.26 6.96
CA ALA A 15 5.37 0.39 6.33
C ALA A 15 4.05 -0.25 6.79
N MET A 16 2.99 0.54 6.86
CA MET A 16 1.64 0.07 7.22
C MET A 16 0.57 0.80 6.41
N ILE A 17 -0.53 0.14 6.08
CA ILE A 17 -1.73 0.77 5.53
C ILE A 17 -2.44 1.51 6.66
N SER A 18 -2.66 2.82 6.47
CA SER A 18 -3.27 3.67 7.47
C SER A 18 -4.62 3.11 7.92
N PRO A 19 -4.86 3.00 9.24
CA PRO A 19 -6.15 2.54 9.77
C PRO A 19 -7.28 3.54 9.49
N VAL A 20 -6.93 4.81 9.22
CA VAL A 20 -7.89 5.89 8.95
C VAL A 20 -8.33 5.87 7.49
N HIS A 21 -7.36 5.80 6.56
CA HIS A 21 -7.62 5.83 5.12
C HIS A 21 -6.76 4.80 4.40
N ALA A 22 -7.39 3.79 3.80
CA ALA A 22 -6.68 2.66 3.18
C ALA A 22 -5.82 3.03 1.94
N ASN A 23 -5.94 4.27 1.45
CA ASN A 23 -5.12 4.81 0.36
C ASN A 23 -3.79 5.41 0.83
N PHE A 24 -3.57 5.50 2.14
CA PHE A 24 -2.35 6.06 2.70
C PHE A 24 -1.48 4.96 3.29
N LEU A 25 -0.22 4.92 2.85
CA LEU A 25 0.82 4.13 3.47
C LEU A 25 1.56 5.02 4.47
N VAL A 26 1.66 4.55 5.71
CA VAL A 26 2.34 5.25 6.80
C VAL A 26 3.62 4.50 7.16
N ASN A 27 4.70 5.26 7.35
CA ASN A 27 5.92 4.73 7.93
C ASN A 27 5.74 4.67 9.45
N VAL A 28 5.69 3.45 10.00
CA VAL A 28 5.54 3.22 11.44
C VAL A 28 6.86 2.86 12.11
N ASP A 29 7.87 2.43 11.35
CA ASP A 29 9.10 1.87 11.91
C ASP A 29 10.24 1.80 10.87
N GLY A 30 10.67 2.94 10.34
CA GLY A 30 11.79 3.01 9.40
C GLY A 30 11.53 2.30 8.05
N ALA A 31 10.32 2.44 7.51
CA ALA A 31 9.91 1.86 6.23
C ALA A 31 10.95 2.08 5.12
N LYS A 32 11.32 0.99 4.46
CA LYS A 32 12.12 1.03 3.24
C LYS A 32 11.23 1.16 2.01
N ALA A 33 11.79 1.60 0.89
CA ALA A 33 11.08 1.62 -0.39
C ALA A 33 10.47 0.24 -0.72
N THR A 34 11.23 -0.84 -0.45
CA THR A 34 10.77 -2.23 -0.62
C THR A 34 9.55 -2.59 0.22
N ASP A 35 9.41 -2.03 1.42
CA ASP A 35 8.26 -2.28 2.31
C ASP A 35 6.99 -1.64 1.73
N VAL A 36 7.16 -0.43 1.19
CA VAL A 36 6.09 0.33 0.52
C VAL A 36 5.67 -0.37 -0.77
N GLU A 37 6.62 -0.80 -1.60
CA GLU A 37 6.35 -1.57 -2.83
C GLU A 37 5.61 -2.88 -2.54
N ALA A 38 6.03 -3.61 -1.50
CA ALA A 38 5.36 -4.85 -1.08
C ALA A 38 3.91 -4.61 -0.66
N LEU A 39 3.62 -3.52 0.06
CA LEU A 39 2.25 -3.15 0.41
C LEU A 39 1.44 -2.76 -0.82
N MET A 40 2.03 -2.02 -1.77
CA MET A 40 1.34 -1.68 -3.02
C MET A 40 0.99 -2.92 -3.83
N GLN A 41 1.90 -3.88 -3.95
CA GLN A 41 1.63 -5.16 -4.61
C GLN A 41 0.49 -5.92 -3.91
N LEU A 42 0.53 -6.00 -2.57
CA LEU A 42 -0.54 -6.64 -1.81
C LEU A 42 -1.90 -6.00 -2.06
N ILE A 43 -1.98 -4.66 -2.05
CA ILE A 43 -3.23 -3.93 -2.34
C ILE A 43 -3.72 -4.24 -3.76
N ARG A 44 -2.83 -4.21 -4.75
CA ARG A 44 -3.16 -4.54 -6.15
C ARG A 44 -3.72 -5.95 -6.28
N THR A 45 -3.03 -6.95 -5.72
CA THR A 45 -3.48 -8.34 -5.76
C THR A 45 -4.86 -8.49 -5.13
N ARG A 46 -5.08 -7.90 -3.95
CA ARG A 46 -6.35 -8.03 -3.23
C ARG A 46 -7.51 -7.33 -3.93
N VAL A 47 -7.26 -6.18 -4.56
CA VAL A 47 -8.28 -5.47 -5.33
C VAL A 47 -8.60 -6.23 -6.61
N TYR A 48 -7.60 -6.81 -7.27
CA TYR A 48 -7.81 -7.68 -8.42
C TYR A 48 -8.59 -8.95 -8.05
N GLU A 49 -8.26 -9.62 -6.95
CA GLU A 49 -8.97 -10.83 -6.49
C GLU A 49 -10.42 -10.53 -6.11
N ALA A 50 -10.68 -9.41 -5.45
CA ALA A 50 -12.02 -9.08 -4.97
C ALA A 50 -12.94 -8.48 -6.03
N TYR A 51 -12.39 -7.67 -6.94
CA TYR A 51 -13.18 -6.89 -7.90
C TYR A 51 -12.86 -7.18 -9.36
N GLY A 52 -11.82 -7.95 -9.66
CA GLY A 52 -11.34 -8.18 -11.03
C GLY A 52 -10.73 -6.93 -11.67
N ILE A 53 -10.38 -5.91 -10.86
CA ILE A 53 -9.91 -4.61 -11.33
C ILE A 53 -8.41 -4.48 -11.08
N GLU A 54 -7.66 -4.14 -12.12
CA GLU A 54 -6.26 -3.73 -12.00
C GLU A 54 -6.17 -2.27 -11.56
N LEU A 55 -5.61 -2.03 -10.39
CA LEU A 55 -5.37 -0.68 -9.88
C LEU A 55 -4.11 -0.09 -10.50
N GLU A 56 -4.23 0.89 -11.38
CA GLU A 56 -3.07 1.69 -11.80
C GLU A 56 -2.61 2.61 -10.65
N PRO A 57 -1.32 2.59 -10.25
CA PRO A 57 -0.85 3.42 -9.15
C PRO A 57 -0.75 4.85 -9.66
N GLU A 58 -1.54 5.77 -9.08
CA GLU A 58 -1.38 7.22 -9.32
C GLU A 58 -0.17 7.80 -8.56
N VAL A 59 0.53 6.97 -7.78
CA VAL A 59 1.67 7.41 -6.97
C VAL A 59 2.88 7.69 -7.87
N ARG A 60 3.33 8.94 -7.89
CA ARG A 60 4.66 9.29 -8.40
C ARG A 60 5.66 9.00 -7.29
N ILE A 61 6.50 7.99 -7.48
CA ILE A 61 7.68 7.77 -6.63
C ILE A 61 8.63 8.93 -6.88
N VAL A 62 8.60 9.94 -6.02
CA VAL A 62 9.63 10.98 -5.94
C VAL A 62 10.73 10.47 -5.00
N GLY A 63 11.61 9.64 -5.55
CA GLY A 63 12.90 9.38 -4.94
C GLY A 63 13.88 10.44 -5.45
N GLU A 64 14.45 11.24 -4.56
CA GLU A 64 15.72 11.89 -4.89
C GLU A 64 16.75 10.78 -5.03
N GLU A 65 17.14 10.50 -6.28
CA GLU A 65 18.40 9.81 -6.58
C GLU A 65 19.52 10.74 -6.07
N GLY A 66 20.00 10.46 -4.86
CA GLY A 66 21.21 11.06 -4.31
C GLY A 66 22.47 10.41 -4.88
#